data_AF-A0A3E2H303-F1
#
_entry.id   AF-A0A3E2H303-F1
#
_cell.length_a   1.000
_cell.length_b   1.000
_cell.length_c   1.000
_cell.angle_alpha   90.00
_cell.angle_beta   90.00
_cell.angle_gamma   90.00
#
_symmetry.space_group_name_H-M   'P 1'
#
loop_
_entity.id
_entity.type
_entity.pdbx_description
1 polymer ?
#
loop_
_entity_poly.entity_id
_entity_poly.type
_entity_poly.pdbx_seq_one_letter_code
_entity_poly.pdbx_strand_id
1 'polypeptide(L)'
;MLARPAQYLPALAYKISKAAMNALTVQYALDYEKEGFTFMALCPGWMKTDLSGGEMADVTAEEGAKASLDLIWRPGQDPNGKFPKVFVKGWEKAEGHNQYDGSIPPW
;
A
#
# COMPACT_ATOMS: atom_id res chain seq x y z
N MET A 1 -12.06 4.88 -5.90
CA MET A 1 -11.42 4.87 -7.23
C MET A 1 -10.05 5.54 -7.15
N LEU A 2 -9.00 4.75 -7.05
CA LEU A 2 -7.61 5.20 -6.87
C LEU A 2 -7.01 5.95 -8.07
N ALA A 3 -7.66 5.91 -9.23
CA ALA A 3 -7.14 6.47 -10.48
C ALA A 3 -7.00 8.00 -10.47
N ARG A 4 -7.98 8.72 -9.93
CA ARG A 4 -7.97 10.20 -9.93
C ARG A 4 -6.90 10.79 -9.00
N PRO A 5 -6.76 10.32 -7.74
CA PRO A 5 -5.68 10.79 -6.87
C PRO A 5 -4.29 10.57 -7.46
N ALA A 6 -4.07 9.49 -8.22
CA ALA A 6 -2.76 9.15 -8.78
C ALA A 6 -2.49 9.75 -10.17
N GLN A 7 -3.39 10.57 -10.74
CA GLN A 7 -3.26 11.04 -12.14
C GLN A 7 -2.00 11.87 -12.38
N TYR A 8 -1.56 12.64 -11.38
CA TYR A 8 -0.41 13.55 -11.48
C TYR A 8 0.94 12.86 -11.74
N LEU A 9 1.06 11.56 -11.42
CA LEU A 9 2.31 10.80 -11.60
C LEU A 9 2.39 10.19 -13.01
N PRO A 10 3.30 10.62 -13.90
CA PRO A 10 3.39 10.10 -15.27
C PRO A 10 4.11 8.73 -15.36
N ALA A 11 3.68 7.75 -14.57
CA ALA A 11 4.30 6.43 -14.46
C ALA A 11 3.36 5.29 -14.91
N LEU A 12 2.93 5.31 -16.18
CA LEU A 12 1.90 4.38 -16.69
C LEU A 12 2.27 2.91 -16.53
N ALA A 13 3.49 2.51 -16.91
CA ALA A 13 3.94 1.12 -16.79
C ALA A 13 3.95 0.64 -15.33
N TYR A 14 4.39 1.50 -14.40
CA TYR A 14 4.36 1.22 -12.96
C TYR A 14 2.92 1.06 -12.44
N LYS A 15 2.01 1.95 -12.85
CA LYS A 15 0.59 1.87 -12.43
C LYS A 15 -0.07 0.58 -12.94
N ILE A 16 0.18 0.21 -14.20
CA ILE A 16 -0.37 -1.01 -14.80
C ILE A 16 0.18 -2.26 -14.11
N SER A 17 1.48 -2.31 -13.84
CA SER A 17 2.09 -3.46 -13.16
C SER A 17 1.54 -3.63 -11.74
N LYS A 18 1.33 -2.52 -11.00
CA LYS A 18 0.71 -2.54 -9.67
C LYS A 18 -0.77 -2.91 -9.72
N ALA A 19 -1.52 -2.45 -10.72
CA ALA A 19 -2.92 -2.88 -10.91
C ALA A 19 -3.01 -4.39 -11.22
N ALA A 20 -2.13 -4.93 -12.05
CA ALA A 20 -2.06 -6.36 -12.33
C ALA A 20 -1.67 -7.19 -11.08
N MET A 21 -0.69 -6.72 -10.31
CA MET A 21 -0.29 -7.32 -9.03
C MET A 21 -1.46 -7.35 -8.04
N ASN A 22 -2.24 -6.27 -7.97
CA ASN A 22 -3.42 -6.17 -7.13
C ASN A 22 -4.50 -7.19 -7.51
N ALA A 23 -4.75 -7.38 -8.82
CA ALA A 23 -5.68 -8.41 -9.29
C ALA A 23 -5.20 -9.83 -8.90
N LEU A 24 -3.88 -10.10 -9.02
CA LEU A 24 -3.28 -11.37 -8.61
C LEU A 24 -3.46 -11.62 -7.10
N THR A 25 -3.30 -10.60 -6.25
CA THR A 25 -3.53 -10.70 -4.80
C THR A 25 -4.94 -11.20 -4.50
N VAL A 26 -5.96 -10.70 -5.21
CA VAL A 26 -7.35 -11.15 -5.01
C VAL A 26 -7.54 -12.61 -5.43
N GLN A 27 -6.93 -13.03 -6.55
CA GLN A 27 -7.02 -14.43 -6.99
C GLN A 27 -6.42 -15.38 -5.95
N TYR A 28 -5.21 -15.09 -5.47
CA TYR A 28 -4.59 -15.94 -4.44
C TYR A 28 -5.33 -15.89 -3.11
N ALA A 29 -5.88 -14.75 -2.72
CA ALA A 29 -6.73 -14.67 -1.53
C ALA A 29 -7.92 -15.64 -1.62
N LEU A 30 -8.59 -15.72 -2.77
CA LEU A 30 -9.74 -16.61 -2.99
C LEU A 30 -9.33 -18.09 -3.06
N ASP A 31 -8.23 -18.40 -3.72
CA ASP A 31 -7.79 -19.78 -3.93
C ASP A 31 -7.34 -20.45 -2.62
N TYR A 32 -6.70 -19.67 -1.74
CA TYR A 32 -6.00 -20.20 -0.55
C TYR A 32 -6.65 -19.80 0.80
N GLU A 33 -7.79 -19.10 0.79
CA GLU A 33 -8.48 -18.67 2.03
C GLU A 33 -8.78 -19.86 2.96
N LYS A 34 -9.26 -20.97 2.40
CA LYS A 34 -9.63 -22.18 3.16
C LYS A 34 -8.44 -22.89 3.81
N GLU A 35 -7.23 -22.65 3.30
CA GLU A 35 -5.98 -23.18 3.84
C GLU A 35 -5.44 -22.29 4.98
N GLY A 36 -6.10 -21.17 5.27
CA GLY A 36 -5.71 -20.25 6.33
C GLY A 36 -4.69 -19.20 5.91
N PHE A 37 -4.33 -19.12 4.62
CA PHE A 37 -3.40 -18.10 4.13
C PHE A 37 -4.06 -16.72 4.04
N THR A 38 -3.22 -15.69 4.04
CA THR A 38 -3.63 -14.29 3.84
C THR A 38 -2.74 -13.67 2.79
N PHE A 39 -3.36 -13.13 1.74
CA PHE A 39 -2.70 -12.40 0.67
C PHE A 39 -3.12 -10.93 0.71
N MET A 40 -2.15 -10.03 0.75
CA MET A 40 -2.42 -8.60 0.70
C MET A 40 -1.39 -7.88 -0.16
N ALA A 41 -1.82 -6.80 -0.83
CA ALA A 41 -0.94 -5.87 -1.52
C ALA A 41 -0.81 -4.62 -0.65
N LEU A 42 0.30 -4.44 0.05
CA LEU A 42 0.45 -3.31 0.96
C LEU A 42 1.00 -2.07 0.22
N CYS A 43 0.42 -0.90 0.50
CA CYS A 43 0.99 0.40 0.14
C CYS A 43 1.88 0.91 1.30
N PRO A 44 3.22 0.90 1.14
CA PRO A 44 4.16 1.26 2.20
C PRO A 44 4.32 2.78 2.38
N GLY A 45 3.66 3.58 1.55
CA GLY A 45 3.86 5.02 1.43
C GLY A 45 5.02 5.40 0.51
N TRP A 46 5.18 6.71 0.29
CA TRP A 46 6.25 7.27 -0.53
C TRP A 46 7.52 7.42 0.32
N MET A 47 8.35 6.38 0.30
CA MET A 47 9.55 6.28 1.14
C MET A 47 10.78 6.88 0.47
N LYS A 48 11.65 7.54 1.25
CA LYS A 48 12.95 8.10 0.84
C LYS A 48 13.93 7.00 0.43
N THR A 49 13.86 6.66 -0.86
CA THR A 49 14.63 5.61 -1.53
C THR A 49 14.96 6.08 -2.94
N ASP A 50 15.90 5.41 -3.61
CA ASP A 50 16.28 5.73 -4.99
C ASP A 50 15.08 5.69 -5.96
N LEU A 51 14.15 4.75 -5.76
CA LEU A 51 12.92 4.62 -6.57
C LEU A 51 12.04 5.87 -6.49
N SER A 52 12.04 6.52 -5.32
CA SER A 52 11.16 7.63 -4.99
C SER A 52 11.80 9.01 -5.19
N GLY A 53 13.07 9.06 -5.63
CA GLY A 53 13.83 10.30 -5.76
C GLY A 53 14.45 10.81 -4.45
N GLY A 54 14.71 9.91 -3.50
CA GLY A 54 15.40 10.24 -2.24
C GLY A 54 14.61 11.20 -1.37
N GLU A 55 15.22 12.32 -1.01
CA GLU A 55 14.70 13.31 -0.03
C GLU A 55 13.38 13.99 -0.43
N MET A 56 12.93 13.86 -1.69
CA MET A 56 11.62 14.38 -2.10
C MET A 56 10.45 13.59 -1.52
N ALA A 57 10.70 12.38 -1.05
CA ALA A 57 9.66 11.50 -0.53
C ALA A 57 9.32 11.82 0.94
N ASP A 58 8.14 11.36 1.34
CA ASP A 58 7.46 11.79 2.56
C ASP A 58 8.08 11.25 3.84
N VAL A 59 8.36 9.95 3.88
CA VAL A 59 8.78 9.22 5.09
C VAL A 59 10.10 8.51 4.87
N THR A 60 10.89 8.26 5.92
CA THR A 60 12.12 7.49 5.77
C THR A 60 11.83 6.03 5.42
N ALA A 61 12.84 5.32 4.89
CA ALA A 61 12.72 3.89 4.63
C ALA A 61 12.43 3.11 5.92
N GLU A 62 13.03 3.50 7.04
CA GLU A 62 12.84 2.89 8.36
C GLU A 62 11.41 3.10 8.88
N GLU A 63 10.86 4.31 8.75
CA GLU A 63 9.49 4.62 9.17
C GLU A 63 8.45 3.82 8.36
N GLY A 64 8.58 3.83 7.03
CA GLY A 64 7.69 3.09 6.14
C GLY A 64 7.81 1.57 6.32
N ALA A 65 9.04 1.07 6.49
CA ALA A 65 9.27 -0.35 6.79
C ALA A 65 8.60 -0.73 8.11
N LYS A 66 8.86 -0.01 9.20
CA LYS A 66 8.25 -0.28 10.50
C LYS A 66 6.72 -0.30 10.41
N ALA A 67 6.12 0.70 9.78
CA ALA A 67 4.67 0.77 9.63
C ALA A 67 4.10 -0.37 8.77
N SER A 68 4.88 -0.85 7.79
CA SER A 68 4.54 -2.04 7.00
C SER A 68 4.60 -3.31 7.83
N LEU A 69 5.63 -3.47 8.67
CA LEU A 69 5.74 -4.60 9.60
C LEU A 69 4.58 -4.58 10.62
N ASP A 70 4.23 -3.43 11.17
CA ASP A 70 3.09 -3.32 12.11
C ASP A 70 1.78 -3.83 11.48
N LEU A 71 1.62 -3.69 10.16
CA LEU A 71 0.48 -4.21 9.42
C LEU A 71 0.59 -5.71 9.13
N ILE A 72 1.75 -6.18 8.68
CA ILE A 72 2.01 -7.59 8.36
C ILE A 72 1.85 -8.50 9.58
N TRP A 73 2.27 -8.03 10.76
CA TRP A 73 2.17 -8.81 12.01
C TRP A 73 0.81 -8.66 12.70
N ARG A 74 -0.12 -7.88 12.14
CA ARG A 74 -1.45 -7.72 12.73
C ARG A 74 -2.18 -9.06 12.71
N PRO A 75 -2.72 -9.54 13.85
CA PRO A 75 -3.44 -10.80 13.88
C PRO A 75 -4.74 -10.73 13.08
N GLY A 76 -5.10 -11.87 12.47
CA GLY A 76 -6.34 -12.06 11.73
C GLY A 76 -6.16 -11.99 10.21
N GLN A 77 -7.22 -12.37 9.50
CA GLN A 77 -7.25 -12.43 8.03
C GLN A 77 -8.00 -11.24 7.41
N ASP A 78 -8.29 -10.18 8.18
CA ASP A 78 -9.00 -9.01 7.68
C ASP A 78 -8.36 -8.38 6.42
N PRO A 79 -7.02 -8.33 6.24
CA PRO A 79 -6.45 -7.79 5.01
C PRO A 79 -6.46 -8.76 3.82
N ASN A 80 -6.99 -9.99 3.95
CA ASN A 80 -6.99 -10.98 2.87
C ASN A 80 -7.74 -10.44 1.64
N GLY A 81 -7.07 -10.44 0.49
CA GLY A 81 -7.60 -9.92 -0.78
C GLY A 81 -7.71 -8.40 -0.87
N LYS A 82 -7.08 -7.65 0.05
CA LYS A 82 -7.20 -6.19 0.16
C LYS A 82 -5.88 -5.46 -0.11
N PHE A 83 -5.99 -4.13 -0.22
CA PHE A 83 -4.88 -3.20 -0.44
C PHE A 83 -4.68 -2.22 0.73
N PRO A 84 -4.17 -2.65 1.89
CA PRO A 84 -4.03 -1.75 3.02
C PRO A 84 -2.93 -0.69 2.80
N LYS A 85 -3.17 0.54 3.25
CA LYS A 85 -2.13 1.57 3.42
C LYS A 85 -1.52 1.46 4.81
N VAL A 86 -0.25 1.82 4.92
CA VAL A 86 0.38 2.01 6.23
C VAL A 86 -0.26 3.15 7.02
N PHE A 87 -0.17 3.06 8.34
CA PHE A 87 -0.45 4.16 9.25
C PHE A 87 0.87 4.79 9.70
N VAL A 88 1.03 6.10 9.49
CA VAL A 88 2.17 6.86 10.00
C VAL A 88 1.63 8.05 10.79
N LYS A 89 2.03 8.15 12.06
CA LYS A 89 1.55 9.20 12.97
C LYS A 89 1.89 10.58 12.41
N GLY A 90 0.90 11.46 12.32
CA GLY A 90 1.04 12.81 11.77
C GLY A 90 0.73 12.92 10.27
N TRP A 91 0.53 11.80 9.57
CA TRP A 91 0.21 11.76 8.14
C TRP A 91 -1.25 11.42 7.83
N GLU A 92 -2.10 11.27 8.85
CA GLU A 92 -3.49 10.84 8.72
C GLU A 92 -4.34 11.84 7.95
N LYS A 93 -3.99 13.12 8.04
CA LYS A 93 -4.68 14.25 7.39
C LYS A 93 -3.69 15.20 6.70
N ALA A 94 -2.57 14.66 6.23
CA ALA A 94 -1.58 15.45 5.53
C ALA A 94 -2.21 16.16 4.31
N GLU A 95 -1.82 17.41 4.10
CA GLU A 95 -2.14 18.16 2.89
C GLU A 95 -1.32 17.62 1.71
N GLY A 96 -1.92 17.61 0.52
CA GLY A 96 -1.27 17.09 -0.69
C GLY A 96 -1.85 15.76 -1.17
N HIS A 97 -1.04 14.99 -1.90
CA HIS A 97 -1.50 13.78 -2.59
C HIS A 97 -1.47 12.51 -1.72
N ASN A 98 -0.63 12.49 -0.68
CA ASN A 98 -0.36 11.29 0.10
C ASN A 98 -0.90 11.41 1.53
N GLN A 99 -1.56 10.35 1.98
CA GLN A 99 -2.04 10.21 3.36
C GLN A 99 -1.81 8.77 3.83
N TYR A 100 -1.18 8.63 4.99
CA TYR A 100 -0.81 7.35 5.60
C TYR A 100 -1.68 7.10 6.84
N ASP A 101 -2.96 6.87 6.59
CA ASP A 101 -4.04 6.83 7.58
C ASP A 101 -4.40 5.41 8.05
N GLY A 102 -3.72 4.38 7.55
CA GLY A 102 -4.05 2.98 7.84
C GLY A 102 -5.32 2.46 7.16
N SER A 103 -5.94 3.24 6.27
CA SER A 103 -7.16 2.83 5.58
C SER A 103 -6.89 1.74 4.53
N ILE A 104 -7.97 1.07 4.14
CA ILE A 104 -7.98 0.10 3.05
C ILE A 104 -8.79 0.71 1.92
N PRO A 105 -8.15 1.31 0.90
CA PRO A 105 -8.87 1.86 -0.23
C PRO A 105 -9.61 0.77 -1.00
N PRO A 106 -10.76 1.11 -1.62
CA PRO A 106 -11.40 0.20 -2.55
C PRO A 106 -10.53 0.06 -3.81
N TRP A 107 -10.66 -1.08 -4.47
CA TRP A 107 -10.17 -1.30 -5.83
C TRP A 107 -10.77 -0.25 -6.80
#